data_AF-A0A2V9NNA6-F1
#
_entry.id   AF-A0A2V9NNA6-F1
#
_cell.length_a   1.000
_cell.length_b   1.000
_cell.length_c   1.000
_cell.angle_alpha   90.00
_cell.angle_beta   90.00
_cell.angle_gamma   90.00
#
_symmetry.space_group_name_H-M   'P 1'
#
loop_
_entity.id
_entity.type
_entity.pdbx_description
1 polymer ?
#
loop_
_entity_poly.entity_id
_entity_poly.type
_entity_poly.pdbx_seq_one_letter_code
_entity_poly.pdbx_strand_id
1 'polypeptide(L)'
;MKRLLVLVTAAFLLLSVTGALAQARKKRIAIMDFDYATVHSASAALFGQDVDIGKGVADLLVNYLVKDGSYSIIERKALDKILAEQNFSNSERANPTSAAKIGKMLGVDAIVVGSITEFGNETKNTKIGGAGGGLGGFGLGGFGHKKSKAIVALNARMIDIDTGEILGVAEGKGESSRDSTSLLGGGGNWHGFGAGGVDFGSSDFQNTIIGEATKTAVEHMSTEVVSNREKLQIRQVVVAGLVAAVDAGQIILNVGGKAGLKVGDQLNVERVTKEIKDPATGQVLRRLSTPVGIVKVTDVDDVSSIATAVSGTGFKVGDAVKTLTQ
;
A
#
# COMPACT_ATOMS: atom_id res chain seq x y z
N MET A 1 73.05 17.91 -7.70
CA MET A 1 72.18 17.17 -6.75
C MET A 1 71.73 18.13 -5.65
N LYS A 2 70.45 18.09 -5.26
CA LYS A 2 69.78 18.81 -4.13
C LYS A 2 69.50 20.31 -4.39
N ARG A 3 68.32 20.66 -4.91
CA ARG A 3 67.03 20.96 -4.23
C ARG A 3 67.07 22.23 -3.36
N LEU A 4 66.49 23.33 -3.88
CA LEU A 4 66.00 24.45 -3.07
C LEU A 4 64.55 24.76 -3.47
N LEU A 5 63.77 25.01 -2.43
CA LEU A 5 62.33 24.94 -2.28
C LEU A 5 61.73 26.34 -2.50
N VAL A 6 60.73 26.48 -3.38
CA VAL A 6 59.82 27.64 -3.39
C VAL A 6 58.40 27.12 -3.35
N LEU A 7 57.76 27.39 -2.22
CA LEU A 7 56.35 27.16 -1.93
C LEU A 7 55.47 28.01 -2.85
N VAL A 8 54.55 27.36 -3.57
CA VAL A 8 53.28 27.97 -3.99
C VAL A 8 52.17 27.01 -3.59
N THR A 9 51.66 27.20 -2.38
CA THR A 9 50.42 26.59 -1.89
C THR A 9 49.25 27.24 -2.61
N ALA A 10 48.88 26.70 -3.77
CA ALA A 10 47.57 26.94 -4.36
C ALA A 10 46.55 26.08 -3.61
N ALA A 11 45.78 26.71 -2.74
CA ALA A 11 44.64 26.12 -2.05
C ALA A 11 43.58 25.72 -3.09
N PHE A 12 43.61 24.45 -3.51
CA PHE A 12 42.50 23.83 -4.22
C PHE A 12 41.44 23.49 -3.17
N LEU A 13 40.56 24.45 -2.89
CA LEU A 13 39.36 24.23 -2.11
C LEU A 13 38.40 23.39 -2.98
N LEU A 14 38.52 22.07 -2.85
CA LEU A 14 37.50 21.12 -3.30
C LEU A 14 36.21 21.43 -2.54
N LEU A 15 35.33 22.25 -3.12
CA LEU A 15 33.92 22.31 -2.75
C LEU A 15 33.32 20.94 -3.09
N SER A 16 33.38 20.01 -2.15
CA SER A 16 32.53 18.84 -2.13
C SER A 16 31.09 19.31 -1.90
N VAL A 17 30.41 19.66 -2.99
CA VAL A 17 28.95 19.70 -3.04
C VAL A 17 28.49 18.25 -2.85
N THR A 18 28.47 17.82 -1.60
CA THR A 18 27.69 16.67 -1.19
C THR A 18 26.24 17.14 -1.29
N GLY A 19 25.68 16.99 -2.49
CA GLY A 19 24.24 16.90 -2.64
C GLY A 19 23.82 15.75 -1.74
N ALA A 20 23.31 16.06 -0.56
CA ALA A 20 22.45 15.15 0.16
C ALA A 20 21.30 14.88 -0.81
N LEU A 21 21.42 13.78 -1.57
CA LEU A 21 20.30 13.23 -2.31
C LEU A 21 19.23 13.04 -1.25
N ALA A 22 18.23 13.93 -1.24
CA ALA A 22 17.04 13.76 -0.45
C ALA A 22 16.55 12.36 -0.78
N GLN A 23 16.74 11.44 0.15
CA GLN A 23 16.42 10.04 -0.06
C GLN A 23 14.92 10.00 -0.29
N ALA A 24 14.51 9.82 -1.55
CA ALA A 24 13.13 9.90 -1.95
C ALA A 24 12.33 8.97 -1.03
N ARG A 25 11.34 9.52 -0.33
CA ARG A 25 10.57 8.77 0.66
C ARG A 25 10.01 7.50 0.00
N LYS A 26 10.05 6.37 0.72
CA LYS A 26 9.41 5.15 0.22
C LYS A 26 7.92 5.43 -0.02
N LYS A 27 7.40 4.87 -1.11
CA LYS A 27 5.97 4.95 -1.46
C LYS A 27 5.17 4.30 -0.34
N ARG A 28 4.24 5.05 0.24
CA ARG A 28 3.42 4.63 1.36
C ARG A 28 2.17 3.95 0.84
N ILE A 29 1.89 2.73 1.27
CA ILE A 29 0.66 2.02 0.86
C ILE A 29 -0.09 1.49 2.06
N ALA A 30 -1.41 1.38 1.91
CA ALA A 30 -2.29 0.65 2.81
C ALA A 30 -2.84 -0.59 2.10
N ILE A 31 -3.03 -1.68 2.84
CA ILE A 31 -3.59 -2.93 2.31
C ILE A 31 -4.89 -3.19 3.07
N MET A 32 -5.99 -3.21 2.33
CA MET A 32 -7.31 -3.55 2.87
C MET A 32 -7.45 -5.05 3.03
N ASP A 33 -8.34 -5.46 3.93
CA ASP A 33 -8.76 -6.86 4.03
C ASP A 33 -9.39 -7.29 2.70
N PHE A 34 -9.05 -8.50 2.27
CA PHE A 34 -9.54 -9.03 1.00
C PHE A 34 -11.00 -9.44 1.15
N ASP A 35 -11.85 -9.03 0.22
CA ASP A 35 -13.22 -9.53 0.15
C ASP A 35 -13.23 -11.02 -0.20
N TYR A 36 -14.00 -11.81 0.51
CA TYR A 36 -14.08 -13.26 0.31
C TYR A 36 -15.51 -13.76 0.30
N ALA A 37 -16.49 -12.86 0.08
CA ALA A 37 -17.90 -13.20 0.06
C ALA A 37 -18.23 -14.34 -0.92
N THR A 38 -17.53 -14.42 -2.05
CA THR A 38 -17.70 -15.46 -3.08
C THR A 38 -17.26 -16.86 -2.63
N VAL A 39 -16.32 -16.95 -1.68
CA VAL A 39 -15.75 -18.20 -1.20
C VAL A 39 -16.07 -18.48 0.27
N HIS A 40 -16.79 -17.60 0.96
CA HIS A 40 -17.06 -17.66 2.40
C HIS A 40 -17.68 -19.00 2.83
N SER A 41 -18.66 -19.52 2.09
CA SER A 41 -19.29 -20.81 2.41
C SER A 41 -18.34 -22.00 2.23
N ALA A 42 -17.54 -21.98 1.16
CA ALA A 42 -16.54 -22.99 0.87
C ALA A 42 -15.41 -22.96 1.91
N SER A 43 -14.94 -21.77 2.28
CA SER A 43 -13.91 -21.61 3.31
C SER A 43 -14.44 -22.06 4.67
N ALA A 44 -15.62 -21.62 5.10
CA ALA A 44 -16.21 -22.05 6.37
C ALA A 44 -16.35 -23.58 6.46
N ALA A 45 -16.74 -24.24 5.36
CA ALA A 45 -16.77 -25.70 5.29
C ALA A 45 -15.39 -26.35 5.38
N LEU A 46 -14.36 -25.76 4.78
CA LEU A 46 -12.97 -26.24 4.86
C LEU A 46 -12.40 -26.13 6.28
N PHE A 47 -12.67 -25.02 6.97
CA PHE A 47 -12.14 -24.75 8.31
C PHE A 47 -13.00 -25.35 9.43
N GLY A 48 -14.26 -25.72 9.15
CA GLY A 48 -15.23 -26.17 10.15
C GLY A 48 -15.75 -25.07 11.07
N GLN A 49 -15.37 -23.82 10.80
CA GLN A 49 -15.76 -22.61 11.52
C GLN A 49 -15.60 -21.40 10.59
N ASP A 50 -16.20 -20.27 10.96
CA ASP A 50 -15.98 -19.03 10.23
C ASP A 50 -14.58 -18.49 10.50
N VAL A 51 -13.78 -18.39 9.44
CA VAL A 51 -12.40 -17.90 9.48
C VAL A 51 -12.29 -16.74 8.52
N ASP A 52 -11.79 -15.60 9.02
CA ASP A 52 -11.55 -14.41 8.21
C ASP A 52 -10.29 -14.60 7.35
N ILE A 53 -10.46 -15.32 6.25
CA ILE A 53 -9.40 -15.59 5.28
C ILE A 53 -8.96 -14.32 4.56
N GLY A 54 -9.85 -13.32 4.48
CA GLY A 54 -9.55 -12.00 3.92
C GLY A 54 -8.46 -11.29 4.71
N LYS A 55 -8.59 -11.28 6.04
CA LYS A 55 -7.55 -10.77 6.95
C LYS A 55 -6.25 -11.57 6.87
N GLY A 56 -6.36 -12.90 6.88
CA GLY A 56 -5.20 -13.80 6.83
C GLY A 56 -4.35 -13.60 5.57
N VAL A 57 -4.98 -13.47 4.41
CA VAL A 57 -4.29 -13.17 3.14
C VAL A 57 -3.64 -11.79 3.17
N ALA A 58 -4.35 -10.76 3.65
CA ALA A 58 -3.82 -9.41 3.74
C ALA A 58 -2.60 -9.32 4.69
N ASP A 59 -2.62 -10.00 5.84
CA ASP A 59 -1.47 -10.04 6.77
C ASP A 59 -0.26 -10.72 6.14
N LEU A 60 -0.49 -11.81 5.42
CA LEU A 60 0.56 -12.54 4.72
C LEU A 60 1.17 -11.70 3.59
N LEU A 61 0.34 -10.92 2.88
CA LEU A 61 0.80 -9.97 1.86
C LEU A 61 1.61 -8.82 2.47
N VAL A 62 1.14 -8.24 3.59
CA VAL A 62 1.90 -7.23 4.36
C VAL A 62 3.27 -7.79 4.72
N ASN A 63 3.35 -9.02 5.25
CA ASN A 63 4.61 -9.66 5.62
C ASN A 63 5.59 -9.75 4.44
N TYR A 64 5.12 -10.15 3.25
CA TYR A 64 5.98 -10.22 2.07
C TYR A 64 6.45 -8.85 1.61
N LEU A 65 5.56 -7.85 1.56
CA LEU A 65 5.91 -6.50 1.10
C LEU A 65 6.79 -5.75 2.10
N VAL A 66 6.66 -6.00 3.40
CA VAL A 66 7.59 -5.49 4.43
C VAL A 66 8.97 -6.13 4.26
N LYS A 67 9.04 -7.45 4.05
CA LYS A 67 10.31 -8.18 3.81
C LYS A 67 11.02 -7.72 2.55
N ASP A 68 10.27 -7.51 1.48
CA ASP A 68 10.78 -6.98 0.21
C ASP A 68 11.31 -5.53 0.35
N GLY A 69 10.59 -4.69 1.11
CA GLY A 69 11.05 -3.36 1.48
C GLY A 69 10.87 -2.28 0.40
N SER A 70 10.21 -2.60 -0.72
CA SER A 70 9.86 -1.65 -1.79
C SER A 70 8.88 -0.55 -1.36
N TYR A 71 8.08 -0.81 -0.33
CA TYR A 71 7.04 0.07 0.19
C TYR A 71 7.23 0.40 1.68
N SER A 72 6.66 1.52 2.10
CA SER A 72 6.34 1.79 3.50
C SER A 72 4.86 1.42 3.71
N ILE A 73 4.59 0.47 4.60
CA ILE A 73 3.23 -0.05 4.80
C ILE A 73 2.65 0.52 6.08
N ILE A 74 1.40 0.97 6.01
CA ILE A 74 0.66 1.40 7.20
C ILE A 74 0.11 0.19 7.94
N GLU A 75 0.25 0.21 9.26
CA GLU A 75 -0.30 -0.84 10.11
C GLU A 75 -1.83 -0.90 10.03
N ARG A 76 -2.37 -2.13 10.07
CA ARG A 76 -3.81 -2.37 10.05
C ARG A 76 -4.55 -1.65 11.19
N LYS A 77 -3.96 -1.49 12.38
CA LYS A 77 -4.62 -0.77 13.49
C LYS A 77 -4.98 0.67 13.13
N ALA A 78 -4.18 1.33 12.30
CA ALA A 78 -4.49 2.67 11.82
C ALA A 78 -5.64 2.65 10.81
N LEU A 79 -5.68 1.63 9.94
CA LEU A 79 -6.81 1.36 9.04
C LEU A 79 -8.11 1.12 9.84
N ASP A 80 -8.08 0.21 10.81
CA ASP A 80 -9.24 -0.16 11.62
C ASP A 80 -9.85 1.04 12.35
N LYS A 81 -9.00 1.92 12.89
CA LYS A 81 -9.44 3.16 13.53
C LYS A 81 -10.22 4.06 12.57
N ILE A 82 -9.70 4.30 11.37
CA ILE A 82 -10.37 5.12 10.35
C ILE A 82 -11.67 4.46 9.88
N LEU A 83 -11.67 3.14 9.70
CA LEU A 83 -12.86 2.40 9.28
C LEU A 83 -13.97 2.42 10.35
N ALA A 84 -13.61 2.34 11.63
CA ALA A 84 -14.54 2.45 12.75
C ALA A 84 -15.15 3.86 12.88
N GLU A 85 -14.37 4.91 12.60
CA GLU A 85 -14.84 6.30 12.64
C GLU A 85 -15.82 6.61 11.50
N GLN A 86 -15.67 5.96 10.34
CA GLN A 86 -16.44 6.27 9.14
C GLN A 86 -17.59 5.29 8.85
N ASN A 87 -17.71 4.19 9.61
CA ASN A 87 -18.78 3.18 9.46
C ASN A 87 -18.97 2.65 8.02
N PHE A 88 -17.88 2.45 7.26
CA PHE A 88 -17.96 1.95 5.88
C PHE A 88 -18.41 0.50 5.80
N SER A 89 -19.31 0.20 4.86
CA SER A 89 -19.70 -1.17 4.48
C SER A 89 -18.60 -1.88 3.68
N ASN A 90 -18.66 -3.21 3.58
CA ASN A 90 -17.69 -3.99 2.80
C ASN A 90 -17.69 -3.63 1.31
N SER A 91 -18.86 -3.40 0.72
CA SER A 91 -19.00 -2.98 -0.68
C SER A 91 -18.40 -1.60 -0.95
N GLU A 92 -18.50 -0.68 0.00
CA GLU A 92 -17.90 0.65 -0.12
C GLU A 92 -16.38 0.60 -0.01
N ARG A 93 -15.83 -0.28 0.83
CA ARG A 93 -14.37 -0.45 0.96
C ARG A 93 -13.71 -0.96 -0.32
N ALA A 94 -14.43 -1.74 -1.13
CA ALA A 94 -13.95 -2.28 -2.39
C ALA A 94 -14.10 -1.30 -3.58
N ASN A 95 -14.81 -0.19 -3.40
CA ASN A 95 -15.01 0.83 -4.43
C ASN A 95 -13.77 1.74 -4.55
N PRO A 96 -13.22 1.97 -5.76
CA PRO A 96 -12.04 2.82 -5.93
C PRO A 96 -12.13 4.23 -5.36
N THR A 97 -13.26 4.91 -5.54
CA THR A 97 -13.47 6.28 -5.05
C THR A 97 -13.51 6.33 -3.52
N SER A 98 -14.13 5.35 -2.88
CA SER A 98 -14.18 5.27 -1.41
C SER A 98 -12.84 4.84 -0.83
N ALA A 99 -12.16 3.88 -1.46
CA ALA A 99 -10.81 3.45 -1.09
C ALA A 99 -9.83 4.62 -1.16
N ALA A 100 -9.91 5.46 -2.20
CA ALA A 100 -9.12 6.67 -2.33
C ALA A 100 -9.34 7.66 -1.17
N LYS A 101 -10.59 7.85 -0.72
CA LYS A 101 -10.90 8.68 0.47
C LYS A 101 -10.28 8.11 1.73
N ILE A 102 -10.39 6.81 1.95
CA ILE A 102 -9.76 6.11 3.10
C ILE A 102 -8.24 6.32 3.06
N GLY A 103 -7.63 6.13 1.90
CA GLY A 103 -6.19 6.33 1.71
C GLY A 103 -5.74 7.78 1.95
N LYS A 104 -6.54 8.79 1.56
CA LYS A 104 -6.28 10.20 1.89
C LYS A 104 -6.24 10.44 3.40
N MET A 105 -7.19 9.87 4.15
CA MET A 105 -7.23 9.99 5.61
C MET A 105 -6.02 9.33 6.29
N LEU A 106 -5.52 8.24 5.71
CA LEU A 106 -4.33 7.53 6.20
C LEU A 106 -3.01 8.16 5.76
N GLY A 107 -3.05 9.13 4.84
CA GLY A 107 -1.86 9.77 4.29
C GLY A 107 -0.95 8.80 3.52
N VAL A 108 -1.53 7.81 2.85
CA VAL A 108 -0.81 6.89 1.94
C VAL A 108 -0.80 7.44 0.52
N ASP A 109 0.12 6.95 -0.31
CA ASP A 109 0.18 7.29 -1.74
C ASP A 109 -0.76 6.38 -2.56
N ALA A 110 -1.01 5.16 -2.11
CA ALA A 110 -2.00 4.26 -2.71
C ALA A 110 -2.62 3.30 -1.69
N ILE A 111 -3.76 2.75 -2.08
CA ILE A 111 -4.46 1.70 -1.32
C ILE A 111 -4.62 0.46 -2.20
N VAL A 112 -4.35 -0.71 -1.61
CA VAL A 112 -4.55 -2.00 -2.25
C VAL A 112 -5.85 -2.59 -1.73
N VAL A 113 -6.79 -2.85 -2.64
CA VAL A 113 -8.05 -3.53 -2.35
C VAL A 113 -8.11 -4.82 -3.14
N GLY A 114 -8.59 -5.91 -2.55
CA GLY A 114 -8.57 -7.20 -3.22
C GLY A 114 -9.74 -8.09 -2.85
N SER A 115 -9.82 -9.21 -3.55
CA SER A 115 -10.79 -10.27 -3.32
C SER A 115 -10.19 -11.64 -3.54
N ILE A 116 -10.70 -12.63 -2.81
CA ILE A 116 -10.37 -14.05 -2.93
C ILE A 116 -11.41 -14.68 -3.86
N THR A 117 -10.99 -15.04 -5.07
CA THR A 117 -11.89 -15.58 -6.10
C THR A 117 -12.00 -17.09 -6.05
N GLU A 118 -10.99 -17.78 -5.53
CA GLU A 118 -10.99 -19.23 -5.32
C GLU A 118 -10.25 -19.56 -4.02
N PHE A 119 -10.85 -20.41 -3.19
CA PHE A 119 -10.24 -20.91 -1.95
C PHE A 119 -10.83 -22.28 -1.64
N GLY A 120 -10.16 -23.34 -2.07
CA GLY A 120 -10.78 -24.67 -2.07
C GLY A 120 -9.80 -25.84 -2.10
N ASN A 121 -10.27 -26.98 -1.60
CA ASN A 121 -9.64 -28.29 -1.78
C ASN A 121 -10.51 -29.19 -2.66
N GLU A 122 -9.93 -29.73 -3.73
CA GLU A 122 -10.49 -30.81 -4.52
C GLU A 122 -9.86 -32.16 -4.11
N THR A 123 -10.66 -33.09 -3.62
CA THR A 123 -10.20 -34.48 -3.41
C THR A 123 -10.75 -35.37 -4.51
N LYS A 124 -9.87 -35.89 -5.37
CA LYS A 124 -10.21 -36.92 -6.36
C LYS A 124 -9.98 -38.30 -5.75
N ASN A 125 -11.07 -39.05 -5.60
CA ASN A 125 -11.04 -40.43 -5.13
C ASN A 125 -10.95 -41.38 -6.34
N THR A 126 -9.77 -41.96 -6.59
CA THR A 126 -9.65 -43.04 -7.58
C THR A 126 -9.81 -44.36 -6.87
N LYS A 127 -11.01 -44.96 -6.96
CA LYS A 127 -11.25 -46.33 -6.50
C LYS A 127 -10.63 -47.29 -7.52
N ILE A 128 -9.45 -47.82 -7.23
CA ILE A 128 -8.93 -48.98 -7.96
C ILE A 128 -9.74 -50.18 -7.48
N GLY A 129 -10.68 -50.62 -8.31
CA GLY A 129 -11.53 -51.77 -8.02
C GLY A 129 -10.69 -53.02 -7.81
N GLY A 130 -10.88 -53.69 -6.67
CA GLY A 130 -10.42 -55.05 -6.48
C GLY A 130 -11.19 -55.95 -7.44
N ALA A 131 -10.48 -56.51 -8.43
CA ALA A 131 -11.01 -57.55 -9.30
C ALA A 131 -11.13 -58.85 -8.51
N GLY A 132 -12.23 -59.00 -7.77
CA GLY A 132 -12.72 -60.30 -7.33
C GLY A 132 -13.43 -60.99 -8.49
N GLY A 133 -12.71 -61.85 -9.23
CA GLY A 133 -13.28 -62.60 -10.34
C GLY A 133 -12.41 -63.78 -10.75
N GLY A 134 -12.60 -64.92 -10.09
CA GLY A 134 -12.13 -66.24 -10.56
C GLY A 134 -11.09 -66.94 -9.68
N LEU A 135 -11.51 -68.04 -9.05
CA LEU A 135 -10.71 -69.11 -8.41
C LEU A 135 -9.68 -68.72 -7.32
N GLY A 136 -10.12 -68.69 -6.06
CA GLY A 136 -9.35 -69.26 -4.95
C GLY A 136 -8.14 -68.51 -4.39
N GLY A 137 -8.19 -67.18 -4.23
CA GLY A 137 -7.13 -66.43 -3.55
C GLY A 137 -7.63 -65.20 -2.78
N PHE A 138 -7.28 -65.13 -1.50
CA PHE A 138 -7.43 -64.02 -0.54
C PHE A 138 -7.75 -62.63 -1.15
N GLY A 139 -8.98 -62.15 -0.96
CA GLY A 139 -9.36 -60.76 -1.21
C GLY A 139 -8.82 -59.83 -0.11
N LEU A 140 -7.61 -59.30 -0.31
CA LEU A 140 -7.01 -58.25 0.51
C LEU A 140 -7.29 -56.87 -0.09
N GLY A 141 -7.99 -56.04 0.70
CA GLY A 141 -8.27 -54.60 0.58
C GLY A 141 -7.84 -53.83 -0.67
N GLY A 142 -8.81 -53.22 -1.35
CA GLY A 142 -8.55 -52.23 -2.40
C GLY A 142 -7.78 -51.02 -1.86
N PHE A 143 -6.60 -50.75 -2.44
CA PHE A 143 -5.84 -49.52 -2.20
C PHE A 143 -6.52 -48.35 -2.91
N GLY A 144 -7.29 -47.56 -2.16
CA GLY A 144 -7.87 -46.32 -2.66
C GLY A 144 -6.80 -45.23 -2.72
N HIS A 145 -6.40 -44.81 -3.92
CA HIS A 145 -5.54 -43.64 -4.10
C HIS A 145 -6.40 -42.38 -3.99
N LYS A 146 -6.16 -41.55 -2.97
CA LYS A 146 -6.78 -40.23 -2.84
C LYS A 146 -5.79 -39.17 -3.28
N LYS A 147 -6.11 -38.38 -4.29
CA LYS A 147 -5.33 -37.20 -4.65
C LYS A 147 -6.04 -35.97 -4.14
N SER A 148 -5.39 -35.19 -3.29
CA SER A 148 -5.93 -33.92 -2.78
C SER A 148 -5.18 -32.77 -3.41
N LYS A 149 -5.92 -31.86 -4.03
CA LYS A 149 -5.44 -30.63 -4.66
C LYS A 149 -6.05 -29.43 -3.94
N ALA A 150 -5.27 -28.39 -3.67
CA ALA A 150 -5.77 -27.11 -3.20
C ALA A 150 -5.50 -26.05 -4.27
N ILE A 151 -6.43 -25.12 -4.43
CA ILE A 151 -6.30 -23.98 -5.34
C ILE A 151 -6.72 -22.72 -4.57
N VAL A 152 -5.88 -21.70 -4.70
CA VAL A 152 -6.15 -20.36 -4.19
C VAL A 152 -5.94 -19.36 -5.32
N ALA A 153 -6.95 -18.52 -5.57
CA ALA A 153 -6.88 -17.44 -6.54
C ALA A 153 -7.29 -16.12 -5.88
N LEU A 154 -6.48 -15.10 -6.13
CA LEU A 154 -6.53 -13.79 -5.52
C LEU A 154 -6.48 -12.73 -6.64
N ASN A 155 -7.23 -11.65 -6.47
CA ASN A 155 -7.13 -10.47 -7.32
C ASN A 155 -7.04 -9.22 -6.42
N ALA A 156 -6.16 -8.29 -6.75
CA ALA A 156 -5.99 -7.03 -6.07
C ALA A 156 -5.86 -5.88 -7.07
N ARG A 157 -6.35 -4.71 -6.66
CA ARG A 157 -6.27 -3.46 -7.39
C ARG A 157 -5.52 -2.46 -6.55
N MET A 158 -4.50 -1.85 -7.13
CA MET A 158 -3.78 -0.74 -6.54
C MET A 158 -4.40 0.56 -7.04
N ILE A 159 -4.84 1.39 -6.11
CA ILE A 159 -5.66 2.56 -6.39
C ILE A 159 -4.91 3.81 -5.94
N ASP A 160 -4.76 4.75 -6.86
CA ASP A 160 -4.22 6.07 -6.57
C ASP A 160 -5.20 6.82 -5.67
N ILE A 161 -4.71 7.37 -4.55
CA ILE A 161 -5.60 8.06 -3.62
C ILE A 161 -6.03 9.42 -4.15
N ASP A 162 -5.25 10.10 -5.00
CA ASP A 162 -5.55 11.45 -5.45
C ASP A 162 -6.58 11.44 -6.57
N THR A 163 -6.40 10.56 -7.57
CA THR A 163 -7.31 10.43 -8.72
C THR A 163 -8.42 9.41 -8.51
N GLY A 164 -8.23 8.42 -7.62
CA GLY A 164 -9.14 7.28 -7.48
C GLY A 164 -9.05 6.28 -8.64
N GLU A 165 -8.05 6.39 -9.51
CA GLU A 165 -7.84 5.49 -10.63
C GLU A 165 -7.11 4.22 -10.21
N ILE A 166 -7.38 3.13 -10.92
CA ILE A 166 -6.66 1.86 -10.74
C ILE A 166 -5.34 1.97 -11.49
N LEU A 167 -4.24 2.04 -10.75
CA LEU A 167 -2.88 2.13 -11.31
C LEU A 167 -2.35 0.78 -11.78
N GLY A 168 -2.84 -0.30 -11.17
CA GLY A 168 -2.41 -1.64 -11.48
C GLY A 168 -3.36 -2.67 -10.90
N VAL A 169 -3.40 -3.81 -11.57
CA VAL A 169 -4.00 -5.04 -11.06
C VAL A 169 -2.85 -5.97 -10.67
N ALA A 170 -3.06 -6.75 -9.62
CA ALA A 170 -2.19 -7.81 -9.19
C ALA A 170 -3.02 -9.08 -9.03
N GLU A 171 -2.60 -10.17 -9.65
CA GLU A 171 -3.24 -11.48 -9.57
C GLU A 171 -2.31 -12.45 -8.85
N GLY A 172 -2.89 -13.32 -8.04
CA GLY A 172 -2.17 -14.34 -7.29
C GLY A 172 -2.85 -15.68 -7.50
N LYS A 173 -2.14 -16.66 -8.06
CA LYS A 173 -2.65 -18.02 -8.15
C LYS A 173 -1.64 -19.00 -7.57
N GLY A 174 -2.13 -19.87 -6.70
CA GLY A 174 -1.34 -20.93 -6.09
C GLY A 174 -2.08 -22.26 -6.14
N GLU A 175 -1.34 -23.31 -6.46
CA GLU A 175 -1.86 -24.67 -6.49
C GLU A 175 -0.90 -25.58 -5.71
N SER A 176 -1.44 -26.45 -4.85
CA SER A 176 -0.67 -27.54 -4.23
C SER A 176 -1.43 -28.84 -4.40
N SER A 177 -0.71 -29.95 -4.52
CA SER A 177 -1.31 -31.28 -4.67
C SER A 177 -0.46 -32.30 -3.94
N ARG A 178 -1.12 -33.24 -3.26
CA ARG A 178 -0.45 -34.41 -2.66
C ARG A 178 -1.23 -35.69 -2.98
N ASP A 179 -0.49 -36.71 -3.37
CA ASP A 179 -1.02 -38.07 -3.45
C ASP A 179 -1.06 -38.64 -2.03
N SER A 180 -2.23 -39.10 -1.57
CA SER A 180 -2.46 -39.50 -0.18
C SER A 180 -2.91 -40.95 -0.06
N THR A 181 -2.05 -41.73 0.62
CA THR A 181 -2.39 -42.83 1.54
C THR A 181 -2.22 -42.42 3.01
N SER A 182 -1.92 -41.13 3.27
CA SER A 182 -1.49 -40.59 4.57
C SER A 182 -2.51 -39.62 5.16
N LEU A 183 -2.75 -39.75 6.47
CA LEU A 183 -3.69 -38.98 7.31
C LEU A 183 -3.59 -37.45 7.17
N LEU A 184 -2.50 -36.92 6.63
CA LEU A 184 -2.27 -35.49 6.44
C LEU A 184 -2.87 -34.92 5.13
N GLY A 185 -3.30 -35.78 4.21
CA GLY A 185 -3.82 -35.38 2.90
C GLY A 185 -5.34 -35.38 2.77
N GLY A 186 -6.08 -35.83 3.79
CA GLY A 186 -7.54 -35.90 3.76
C GLY A 186 -8.13 -35.45 5.08
N GLY A 187 -8.43 -34.14 5.20
CA GLY A 187 -9.23 -33.60 6.31
C GLY A 187 -8.66 -33.89 7.72
N GLY A 188 -7.34 -34.00 7.85
CA GLY A 188 -6.67 -34.31 9.11
C GLY A 188 -6.47 -33.08 9.99
N ASN A 189 -7.18 -33.03 11.11
CA ASN A 189 -6.91 -32.24 12.32
C ASN A 189 -6.67 -30.73 12.17
N TRP A 190 -7.72 -29.99 11.80
CA TRP A 190 -7.84 -28.56 12.14
C TRP A 190 -7.98 -28.30 13.66
N HIS A 191 -8.08 -29.36 14.47
CA HIS A 191 -8.31 -29.33 15.94
C HIS A 191 -7.16 -28.71 16.76
N GLY A 192 -6.06 -28.30 16.12
CA GLY A 192 -4.96 -27.54 16.75
C GLY A 192 -5.05 -26.02 16.59
N PHE A 193 -5.84 -25.53 15.63
CA PHE A 193 -6.15 -24.10 15.52
C PHE A 193 -7.30 -23.82 16.48
N GLY A 194 -6.96 -23.44 17.71
CA GLY A 194 -7.94 -23.08 18.74
C GLY A 194 -8.92 -22.00 18.23
N ALA A 195 -10.00 -21.77 18.98
CA ALA A 195 -11.07 -20.82 18.68
C ALA A 195 -10.65 -19.34 18.48
N GLY A 196 -9.35 -19.04 18.42
CA GLY A 196 -8.75 -17.71 18.23
C GLY A 196 -8.38 -17.36 16.79
N GLY A 197 -8.74 -18.18 15.80
CA GLY A 197 -8.47 -17.93 14.39
C GLY A 197 -7.28 -18.70 13.83
N VAL A 198 -7.13 -18.71 12.50
CA VAL A 198 -6.05 -19.38 11.79
C VAL A 198 -4.94 -18.37 11.52
N ASP A 199 -3.71 -18.65 11.97
CA ASP A 199 -2.54 -17.86 11.60
C ASP A 199 -1.96 -18.36 10.27
N PHE A 200 -2.25 -17.62 9.19
CA PHE A 200 -1.80 -17.93 7.84
C PHE A 200 -0.27 -17.79 7.69
N GLY A 201 0.38 -17.01 8.56
CA GLY A 201 1.83 -16.84 8.60
C GLY A 201 2.57 -17.99 9.29
N SER A 202 1.86 -18.84 10.05
CA SER A 202 2.46 -19.95 10.79
C SER A 202 2.99 -21.05 9.87
N SER A 203 4.10 -21.68 10.26
CA SER A 203 4.64 -22.85 9.54
C SER A 203 3.66 -24.01 9.51
N ASP A 204 2.87 -24.19 10.56
CA ASP A 204 1.90 -25.26 10.67
C ASP A 204 0.81 -25.13 9.60
N PHE A 205 0.28 -23.90 9.42
CA PHE A 205 -0.64 -23.62 8.33
C PHE A 205 0.04 -23.77 6.97
N GLN A 206 1.19 -23.13 6.76
CA GLN A 206 1.88 -23.10 5.46
C GLN A 206 2.35 -24.47 4.97
N ASN A 207 2.51 -25.46 5.85
CA ASN A 207 2.84 -26.83 5.49
C ASN A 207 1.61 -27.67 5.07
N THR A 208 0.39 -27.15 5.22
CA THR A 208 -0.83 -27.78 4.68
C THR A 208 -0.95 -27.56 3.17
N ILE A 209 -1.73 -28.40 2.46
CA ILE A 209 -1.93 -28.23 1.00
C ILE A 209 -2.56 -26.86 0.70
N ILE A 210 -3.57 -26.45 1.50
CA ILE A 210 -4.22 -25.14 1.34
C ILE A 210 -3.29 -23.98 1.72
N GLY A 211 -2.44 -24.16 2.73
CA GLY A 211 -1.47 -23.15 3.15
C GLY A 211 -0.33 -22.97 2.14
N GLU A 212 0.17 -24.06 1.54
CA GLU A 212 1.14 -23.99 0.44
C GLU A 212 0.55 -23.26 -0.78
N ALA A 213 -0.69 -23.58 -1.15
CA ALA A 213 -1.40 -22.89 -2.22
C ALA A 213 -1.61 -21.41 -1.89
N THR A 214 -2.02 -21.08 -0.66
CA THR A 214 -2.20 -19.70 -0.20
C THR A 214 -0.89 -18.93 -0.24
N LYS A 215 0.19 -19.50 0.31
CA LYS A 215 1.53 -18.93 0.30
C LYS A 215 1.98 -18.60 -1.12
N THR A 216 1.85 -19.56 -2.03
CA THR A 216 2.24 -19.40 -3.44
C THR A 216 1.42 -18.28 -4.12
N ALA A 217 0.10 -18.25 -3.88
CA ALA A 217 -0.77 -17.23 -4.45
C ALA A 217 -0.38 -15.82 -3.97
N VAL A 218 -0.09 -15.65 -2.68
CA VAL A 218 0.27 -14.36 -2.12
C VAL A 218 1.70 -13.94 -2.51
N GLU A 219 2.65 -14.89 -2.62
CA GLU A 219 3.99 -14.59 -3.17
C GLU A 219 3.90 -14.06 -4.60
N HIS A 220 3.11 -14.73 -5.46
CA HIS A 220 2.88 -14.28 -6.83
C HIS A 220 2.26 -12.87 -6.86
N MET A 221 1.19 -12.66 -6.10
CA MET A 221 0.56 -11.35 -5.98
C MET A 221 1.52 -10.28 -5.46
N SER A 222 2.35 -10.59 -4.47
CA SER A 222 3.32 -9.63 -3.91
C SER A 222 4.31 -9.16 -4.97
N THR A 223 4.73 -10.06 -5.86
CA THR A 223 5.60 -9.74 -7.00
C THR A 223 4.93 -8.76 -7.95
N GLU A 224 3.65 -8.95 -8.26
CA GLU A 224 2.90 -8.03 -9.11
C GLU A 224 2.59 -6.68 -8.41
N VAL A 225 2.33 -6.69 -7.10
CA VAL A 225 2.20 -5.45 -6.33
C VAL A 225 3.51 -4.67 -6.34
N VAL A 226 4.66 -5.34 -6.22
CA VAL A 226 5.99 -4.70 -6.31
C VAL A 226 6.25 -4.18 -7.73
N SER A 227 5.89 -4.90 -8.79
CA SER A 227 6.09 -4.42 -10.17
C SER A 227 5.24 -3.19 -10.48
N ASN A 228 4.04 -3.09 -9.90
CA ASN A 228 3.19 -1.90 -10.00
C ASN A 228 3.77 -0.67 -9.28
N ARG A 229 4.85 -0.82 -8.51
CA ARG A 229 5.52 0.29 -7.82
C ARG A 229 5.88 1.41 -8.76
N GLU A 230 6.36 1.10 -9.96
CA GLU A 230 6.82 2.13 -10.89
C GLU A 230 5.68 3.01 -11.41
N LYS A 231 4.46 2.47 -11.43
CA LYS A 231 3.24 3.18 -11.88
C LYS A 231 2.72 4.18 -10.85
N LEU A 232 3.10 4.01 -9.58
CA LEU A 232 2.80 4.97 -8.53
C LEU A 232 3.62 6.24 -8.72
N GLN A 233 2.98 7.38 -8.88
CA GLN A 233 3.69 8.65 -8.80
C GLN A 233 3.93 8.97 -7.32
N ILE A 234 5.16 9.33 -6.95
CA ILE A 234 5.42 9.79 -5.58
C ILE A 234 4.69 11.12 -5.44
N ARG A 235 3.73 11.18 -4.51
CA ARG A 235 3.02 12.40 -4.16
C ARG A 235 4.03 13.49 -3.79
N GLN A 236 4.09 14.56 -4.57
CA GLN A 236 4.44 15.86 -4.00
C GLN A 236 3.18 16.34 -3.30
N VAL A 237 3.17 16.38 -1.96
CA VAL A 237 2.05 16.99 -1.24
C VAL A 237 2.08 18.46 -1.61
N VAL A 238 1.23 18.86 -2.55
CA VAL A 238 1.07 20.25 -2.93
C VAL A 238 0.27 20.93 -1.82
N VAL A 239 0.98 21.45 -0.83
CA VAL A 239 0.39 22.27 0.21
C VAL A 239 0.17 23.65 -0.39
N ALA A 240 -1.06 24.13 -0.36
CA ALA A 240 -1.43 25.45 -0.84
C ALA A 240 -2.06 26.25 0.29
N GLY A 241 -1.76 27.55 0.31
CA GLY A 241 -2.26 28.48 1.32
C GLY A 241 -2.15 29.92 0.84
N LEU A 242 -2.24 30.82 1.79
CA LEU A 242 -2.09 32.26 1.62
C LEU A 242 -1.11 32.79 2.66
N VAL A 243 -0.40 33.85 2.29
CA VAL A 243 0.31 34.70 3.25
C VAL A 243 -0.74 35.37 4.15
N ALA A 244 -0.70 35.03 5.43
CA ALA A 244 -1.59 35.58 6.46
C ALA A 244 -1.04 36.90 7.04
N ALA A 245 0.29 37.00 7.19
CA ALA A 245 0.97 38.19 7.68
C ALA A 245 2.41 38.24 7.17
N VAL A 246 2.96 39.45 7.08
CA VAL A 246 4.38 39.70 6.83
C VAL A 246 4.84 40.68 7.90
N ASP A 247 5.69 40.21 8.80
CA ASP A 247 6.18 41.02 9.91
C ASP A 247 7.66 40.72 10.19
N ALA A 248 8.46 41.75 10.43
CA ALA A 248 9.89 41.65 10.74
C ALA A 248 10.71 40.69 9.84
N GLY A 249 10.35 40.57 8.55
CA GLY A 249 11.01 39.67 7.60
C GLY A 249 10.54 38.20 7.66
N GLN A 250 9.62 37.88 8.56
CA GLN A 250 8.90 36.61 8.61
C GLN A 250 7.62 36.67 7.77
N ILE A 251 7.36 35.59 7.04
CA ILE A 251 6.14 35.39 6.27
C ILE A 251 5.34 34.31 7.00
N ILE A 252 4.18 34.69 7.54
CA ILE A 252 3.27 33.77 8.23
C ILE A 252 2.28 33.24 7.21
N LEU A 253 2.12 31.92 7.14
CA LEU A 253 1.23 31.24 6.22
C LEU A 253 0.03 30.66 6.98
N ASN A 254 -1.15 30.72 6.38
CA ASN A 254 -2.38 30.13 6.95
C ASN A 254 -2.46 28.60 6.74
N VAL A 255 -1.31 27.94 6.64
CA VAL A 255 -1.19 26.52 6.38
C VAL A 255 -0.02 25.93 7.15
N GLY A 256 -0.21 24.74 7.72
CA GLY A 256 0.73 24.13 8.67
C GLY A 256 0.76 22.60 8.59
N GLY A 257 1.12 21.95 9.69
CA GLY A 257 1.39 20.52 9.79
C GLY A 257 0.20 19.62 9.45
N LYS A 258 -1.04 20.04 9.76
CA LYS A 258 -2.25 19.29 9.36
C LYS A 258 -2.45 19.22 7.86
N ALA A 259 -1.97 20.23 7.13
CA ALA A 259 -1.97 20.21 5.67
C ALA A 259 -0.76 19.45 5.08
N GLY A 260 0.16 18.99 5.94
CA GLY A 260 1.35 18.22 5.56
C GLY A 260 2.60 19.05 5.35
N LEU A 261 2.60 20.34 5.75
CA LEU A 261 3.77 21.21 5.66
C LEU A 261 4.83 20.81 6.71
N LYS A 262 6.11 20.89 6.34
CA LYS A 262 7.23 20.59 7.25
C LYS A 262 8.26 21.71 7.27
N VAL A 263 9.00 21.81 8.37
CA VAL A 263 10.16 22.70 8.46
C VAL A 263 11.17 22.31 7.39
N GLY A 264 11.61 23.29 6.60
CA GLY A 264 12.50 23.10 5.46
C GLY A 264 11.81 23.10 4.09
N ASP A 265 10.50 22.89 4.03
CA ASP A 265 9.72 22.95 2.78
C ASP A 265 9.88 24.32 2.11
N GLN A 266 9.96 24.34 0.78
CA GLN A 266 9.97 25.58 0.00
C GLN A 266 8.64 25.77 -0.73
N LEU A 267 8.11 26.98 -0.68
CA LEU A 267 6.86 27.35 -1.35
C LEU A 267 7.11 28.48 -2.36
N ASN A 268 6.56 28.32 -3.55
CA ASN A 268 6.42 29.41 -4.51
C ASN A 268 5.35 30.36 -3.99
N VAL A 269 5.63 31.66 -4.05
CA VAL A 269 4.67 32.71 -3.73
C VAL A 269 4.24 33.41 -5.01
N GLU A 270 2.93 33.48 -5.22
CA GLU A 270 2.33 34.06 -6.41
C GLU A 270 1.27 35.09 -6.04
N ARG A 271 1.28 36.23 -6.74
CA ARG A 271 0.28 37.27 -6.57
C ARG A 271 -0.79 37.14 -7.64
N VAL A 272 -2.05 36.99 -7.23
CA VAL A 272 -3.17 37.02 -8.16
C VAL A 272 -3.32 38.45 -8.71
N THR A 273 -3.16 38.60 -10.02
CA THR A 273 -3.25 39.90 -10.70
C THR A 273 -4.62 40.11 -11.34
N LYS A 274 -5.30 39.04 -11.72
CA LYS A 274 -6.63 39.12 -12.33
C LYS A 274 -7.45 37.85 -12.09
N GLU A 275 -8.72 38.02 -11.74
CA GLU A 275 -9.70 36.95 -11.78
C GLU A 275 -10.49 37.05 -13.08
N ILE A 276 -10.58 35.95 -13.82
CA ILE A 276 -11.48 35.79 -14.95
C ILE A 276 -12.73 35.12 -14.40
N LYS A 277 -13.87 35.79 -14.50
CA LYS A 277 -15.17 35.29 -14.05
C LYS A 277 -16.04 34.97 -15.25
N ASP A 278 -16.88 33.96 -15.10
CA ASP A 278 -17.94 33.65 -16.05
C ASP A 278 -18.95 34.82 -16.08
N PRO A 279 -19.27 35.39 -17.24
CA PRO A 279 -20.12 36.58 -17.34
C PRO A 279 -21.59 36.30 -17.02
N ALA A 280 -22.05 35.05 -17.07
CA ALA A 280 -23.44 34.68 -16.80
C ALA A 280 -23.65 34.30 -15.33
N THR A 281 -22.68 33.61 -14.72
CA THR A 281 -22.81 33.04 -13.36
C THR A 281 -22.00 33.77 -12.30
N GLY A 282 -21.04 34.62 -12.69
CA GLY A 282 -20.11 35.28 -11.78
C GLY A 282 -19.06 34.35 -11.16
N GLN A 283 -19.06 33.06 -11.54
CA GLN A 283 -18.12 32.07 -11.01
C GLN A 283 -16.70 32.37 -11.49
N VAL A 284 -15.70 32.29 -10.59
CA VAL A 284 -14.29 32.46 -10.98
C VAL A 284 -13.85 31.26 -11.83
N LEU A 285 -13.54 31.52 -13.09
CA LEU A 285 -13.04 30.52 -14.05
C LEU A 285 -11.52 30.35 -13.95
N ARG A 286 -10.79 31.45 -13.76
CA ARG A 286 -9.32 31.41 -13.72
C ARG A 286 -8.76 32.56 -12.90
N ARG A 287 -7.65 32.33 -12.21
CA ARG A 287 -6.81 33.36 -11.60
C ARG A 287 -5.53 33.46 -12.42
N LEU A 288 -5.24 34.64 -12.96
CA LEU A 288 -3.93 34.95 -13.50
C LEU A 288 -3.05 35.40 -12.35
N SER A 289 -1.85 34.82 -12.26
CA SER A 289 -0.90 35.10 -11.19
C SER A 289 0.47 35.45 -11.75
N THR A 290 1.22 36.25 -10.99
CA THR A 290 2.63 36.55 -11.25
C THR A 290 3.49 36.01 -10.11
N PRO A 291 4.61 35.35 -10.39
CA PRO A 291 5.53 34.89 -9.35
C PRO A 291 6.12 36.08 -8.60
N VAL A 292 6.11 36.00 -7.26
CA VAL A 292 6.66 37.01 -6.34
C VAL A 292 8.01 36.57 -5.81
N GLY A 293 8.17 35.28 -5.49
CA GLY A 293 9.38 34.75 -4.89
C GLY A 293 9.20 33.35 -4.32
N ILE A 294 10.22 32.88 -3.59
CA ILE A 294 10.21 31.59 -2.90
C ILE A 294 10.42 31.85 -1.41
N VAL A 295 9.65 31.16 -0.58
CA VAL A 295 9.82 31.18 0.89
C VAL A 295 10.16 29.77 1.39
N LYS A 296 10.96 29.68 2.46
CA LYS A 296 11.33 28.43 3.12
C LYS A 296 10.72 28.42 4.52
N VAL A 297 10.02 27.34 4.85
CA VAL A 297 9.40 27.13 6.16
C VAL A 297 10.48 26.95 7.22
N THR A 298 10.41 27.76 8.26
CA THR A 298 11.31 27.72 9.42
C THR A 298 10.65 27.17 10.66
N ASP A 299 9.32 27.27 10.76
CA ASP A 299 8.53 26.74 11.87
C ASP A 299 7.13 26.31 11.43
N VAL A 300 6.54 25.31 12.08
CA VAL A 300 5.25 24.72 11.70
C VAL A 300 4.40 24.43 12.92
N ASP A 301 3.23 25.07 12.99
CA ASP A 301 2.13 24.70 13.87
C ASP A 301 1.16 23.76 13.16
N ASP A 302 0.11 23.30 13.87
CA ASP A 302 -0.96 22.49 13.30
C ASP A 302 -1.63 23.13 12.06
N VAL A 303 -1.93 24.43 12.13
CA VAL A 303 -2.76 25.14 11.13
C VAL A 303 -2.04 26.31 10.46
N SER A 304 -0.87 26.69 10.95
CA SER A 304 -0.07 27.82 10.47
C SER A 304 1.41 27.43 10.36
N SER A 305 2.18 28.29 9.70
CA SER A 305 3.63 28.13 9.64
C SER A 305 4.31 29.48 9.47
N ILE A 306 5.59 29.53 9.85
CA ILE A 306 6.46 30.68 9.67
C ILE A 306 7.49 30.31 8.61
N ALA A 307 7.69 31.22 7.65
CA ALA A 307 8.67 31.07 6.59
C ALA A 307 9.54 32.33 6.44
N THR A 308 10.72 32.14 5.88
CA THR A 308 11.65 33.22 5.50
C THR A 308 11.84 33.26 4.00
N ALA A 309 12.02 34.45 3.43
CA ALA A 309 12.27 34.61 2.00
C ALA A 309 13.60 33.95 1.58
N VAL A 310 13.54 33.12 0.53
CA VAL A 310 14.70 32.57 -0.18
C VAL A 310 15.02 33.42 -1.41
N SER A 311 13.99 33.84 -2.13
CA SER A 311 14.09 34.73 -3.29
C SER A 311 12.85 35.60 -3.40
N GLY A 312 12.96 36.73 -4.10
CA GLY A 312 11.87 37.69 -4.23
C GLY A 312 11.73 38.62 -3.03
N THR A 313 10.94 39.68 -3.20
CA THR A 313 10.69 40.71 -2.18
C THR A 313 9.25 41.23 -2.30
N GLY A 314 8.80 41.99 -1.30
CA GLY A 314 7.51 42.65 -1.36
C GLY A 314 6.31 41.70 -1.28
N PHE A 315 6.46 40.60 -0.54
CA PHE A 315 5.35 39.70 -0.16
C PHE A 315 4.26 40.47 0.56
N LYS A 316 2.99 40.11 0.30
CA LYS A 316 1.81 40.77 0.87
C LYS A 316 0.82 39.74 1.39
N VAL A 317 0.04 40.15 2.38
CA VAL A 317 -1.12 39.40 2.84
C VAL A 317 -2.03 39.10 1.64
N GLY A 318 -2.45 37.84 1.53
CA GLY A 318 -3.28 37.35 0.42
C GLY A 318 -2.49 36.85 -0.80
N ASP A 319 -1.16 36.95 -0.83
CA ASP A 319 -0.37 36.24 -1.84
C ASP A 319 -0.55 34.72 -1.66
N ALA A 320 -0.72 34.00 -2.78
CA ALA A 320 -0.90 32.56 -2.78
C ALA A 320 0.44 31.85 -2.61
N VAL A 321 0.47 30.81 -1.80
CA VAL A 321 1.66 29.97 -1.61
C VAL A 321 1.39 28.54 -2.04
N LYS A 322 2.38 27.89 -2.65
CA LYS A 322 2.29 26.50 -3.12
C LYS A 322 3.63 25.78 -3.00
N THR A 323 3.67 24.59 -2.41
CA THR A 323 4.93 23.83 -2.24
C THR A 323 5.60 23.53 -3.60
N LEU A 324 6.90 23.82 -3.70
CA LEU A 324 7.77 23.52 -4.85
C LEU A 324 8.44 22.15 -4.72
N THR A 325 8.85 21.81 -3.50
CA THR A 325 9.55 20.57 -3.17
C THR A 325 9.25 20.21 -1.72
N GLN A 326 8.90 18.94 -1.50
CA GLN A 326 8.89 18.28 -0.20
C GLN A 326 9.99 17.22 -0.14
#